data_AF-A0A7W0U758-F1
#
_entry.id   AF-A0A7W0U758-F1
#
_cell.length_a   1.000
_cell.length_b   1.000
_cell.length_c   1.000
_cell.angle_alpha   90.00
_cell.angle_beta   90.00
_cell.angle_gamma   90.00
#
_symmetry.space_group_name_H-M   'P 1'
#
loop_
_entity.id
_entity.type
_entity.pdbx_description
1 polymer ?
#
loop_
_entity_poly.entity_id
_entity_poly.type
_entity_poly.pdbx_seq_one_letter_code
_entity_poly.pdbx_strand_id
1 'polypeptide(L)'
;MAEEPDTFEVQVAWLGVEDVPVFFANQFVSQVDRGEVFLTIGQLVPPALLGTEEQRRAQAEQLQYVPVKPVARIAFTPQRLTELISVLQITQQGHEQQEQHYGDPRNT
;
A
#
# COMPACT_ATOMS: atom_id res chain seq x y z
N MET A 1 13.69 10.95 46.66
CA MET A 1 13.83 9.86 45.67
C MET A 1 12.62 9.98 44.77
N ALA A 2 12.82 10.25 43.48
CA ALA A 2 11.71 10.25 42.52
C ALA A 2 11.44 8.79 42.15
N GLU A 3 10.18 8.34 42.26
CA GLU A 3 9.77 7.02 41.75
C GLU A 3 9.95 7.01 40.24
N GLU A 4 10.72 6.05 39.73
CA GLU A 4 10.81 5.82 38.29
C GLU A 4 9.45 5.32 37.79
N PRO A 5 8.96 5.81 36.63
CA PRO A 5 7.66 5.43 36.12
C PRO A 5 7.65 3.94 35.80
N ASP A 6 6.78 3.20 36.49
CA ASP A 6 6.56 1.78 36.27
C ASP A 6 6.05 1.57 34.83
N THR A 7 6.87 0.93 33.99
CA THR A 7 6.62 0.77 32.56
C THR A 7 6.21 -0.67 32.30
N PHE A 8 5.02 -0.88 31.74
CA PHE A 8 4.50 -2.22 31.43
C PHE A 8 4.54 -2.46 29.92
N GLU A 9 5.14 -3.58 29.50
CA GLU A 9 5.12 -4.04 28.12
C GLU A 9 3.89 -4.92 27.87
N VAL A 10 3.12 -4.58 26.84
CA VAL A 10 1.95 -5.36 26.42
C VAL A 10 2.21 -5.92 25.03
N GLN A 11 2.01 -7.23 24.88
CA GLN A 11 2.10 -7.88 23.57
C GLN A 11 0.91 -7.48 22.70
N VAL A 12 1.21 -6.99 21.50
CA VAL A 12 0.18 -6.71 20.48
C VAL A 12 -0.11 -8.00 19.72
N ALA A 13 -1.37 -8.46 19.77
CA ALA A 13 -1.85 -9.59 18.99
C ALA A 13 -2.75 -9.11 17.84
N TRP A 14 -2.52 -9.64 16.64
CA TRP A 14 -3.40 -9.43 15.49
C TRP A 14 -4.46 -10.53 15.48
N LEU A 15 -5.73 -10.14 15.65
CA LEU A 15 -6.87 -11.05 15.70
C LEU A 15 -7.84 -10.73 14.55
N GLY A 16 -8.34 -11.73 13.83
CA GLY A 16 -9.33 -11.56 12.76
C GLY A 16 -8.76 -10.98 11.45
N VAL A 17 -7.46 -11.17 11.18
CA VAL A 17 -6.82 -10.73 9.92
C VAL A 17 -7.42 -11.47 8.73
N GLU A 18 -7.79 -12.73 8.94
CA GLU A 18 -8.45 -13.62 7.98
C GLU A 18 -9.82 -13.11 7.51
N ASP A 19 -10.49 -12.28 8.33
CA ASP A 19 -11.80 -11.71 8.01
C ASP A 19 -11.68 -10.38 7.25
N VAL A 20 -10.47 -9.81 7.16
CA VAL A 20 -10.23 -8.55 6.45
C VAL A 20 -10.10 -8.85 4.96
N PRO A 21 -10.93 -8.22 4.09
CA PRO A 21 -10.84 -8.45 2.67
C PRO A 21 -9.51 -7.98 2.08
N VAL A 22 -8.91 -8.81 1.24
CA VAL A 22 -7.74 -8.44 0.46
C VAL A 22 -8.19 -7.75 -0.82
N PHE A 23 -7.79 -6.49 -1.00
CA PHE A 23 -8.03 -5.73 -2.22
C PHE A 23 -6.73 -5.53 -3.01
N PHE A 24 -6.84 -5.55 -4.34
CA PHE A 24 -5.76 -5.06 -5.18
C PHE A 24 -5.63 -3.54 -5.04
N ALA A 25 -4.40 -3.07 -4.88
CA ALA A 25 -4.07 -1.67 -4.79
C ALA A 25 -2.94 -1.34 -5.76
N ASN A 26 -3.10 -0.26 -6.51
CA ASN A 26 -2.11 0.23 -7.47
C ASN A 26 -2.02 1.76 -7.52
N GLN A 27 -2.73 2.46 -6.63
CA GLN A 27 -2.68 3.91 -6.45
C GLN A 27 -2.59 4.25 -4.97
N PHE A 28 -1.74 5.21 -4.64
CA PHE A 28 -1.50 5.68 -3.28
C PHE A 28 -1.46 7.20 -3.26
N VAL A 29 -2.19 7.82 -2.34
CA VAL A 29 -2.19 9.27 -2.13
C VAL A 29 -2.03 9.52 -0.64
N SER A 30 -1.06 10.36 -0.27
CA SER A 30 -0.85 10.78 1.11
C SER A 30 -1.11 12.27 1.26
N GLN A 31 -1.75 12.67 2.35
CA GLN A 31 -1.99 14.05 2.74
C GLN A 31 -1.65 14.23 4.21
N VAL A 32 -1.11 15.38 4.58
CA VAL A 32 -0.90 15.75 5.99
C VAL A 32 -1.84 16.88 6.32
N ASP A 33 -2.64 16.71 7.36
CA ASP A 33 -3.54 17.75 7.86
C ASP A 33 -3.59 17.72 9.40
N ARG A 34 -3.50 18.89 10.03
CA ARG A 34 -3.56 19.08 11.49
C ARG A 34 -2.67 18.13 12.32
N GLY A 35 -1.52 17.74 11.78
CA GLY A 35 -0.57 16.85 12.47
C GLY A 35 -0.87 15.36 12.30
N GLU A 36 -1.88 14.98 11.52
CA GLU A 36 -2.18 13.60 11.14
C GLU A 36 -1.82 13.36 9.67
N VAL A 37 -1.46 12.11 9.35
CA VAL A 37 -1.22 11.65 7.99
C VAL A 37 -2.41 10.82 7.53
N PHE A 38 -2.96 11.16 6.37
CA PHE A 38 -4.03 10.43 5.70
C PHE A 38 -3.46 9.69 4.49
N LEU A 39 -3.38 8.36 4.56
CA LEU A 39 -3.03 7.50 3.43
C LEU A 39 -4.29 6.93 2.79
N THR A 40 -4.54 7.28 1.54
CA THR A 40 -5.60 6.70 0.71
C THR A 40 -4.99 5.70 -0.26
N ILE A 41 -5.51 4.48 -0.23
CA ILE A 41 -5.10 3.36 -1.07
C ILE A 41 -6.23 3.07 -2.02
N GLY A 42 -5.93 2.96 -3.31
CA GLY A 42 -6.93 2.82 -4.36
C GLY A 42 -6.58 1.76 -5.40
N GLN A 43 -7.63 1.29 -6.05
CA GLN A 43 -7.59 0.46 -7.23
C GLN A 43 -8.02 1.29 -8.44
N LEU A 44 -7.05 1.61 -9.29
CA LEU A 44 -7.29 2.12 -10.63
C LEU A 44 -7.68 0.95 -11.53
N VAL A 45 -8.87 1.06 -12.13
CA VAL A 45 -9.38 0.11 -13.11
C VAL A 45 -9.52 0.88 -14.44
N PRO A 46 -8.58 0.72 -15.38
CA PRO A 46 -8.65 1.42 -16.65
C PRO A 46 -9.91 0.97 -17.41
N PRO A 47 -10.61 1.88 -18.11
CA PRO A 47 -11.69 1.48 -18.99
C PRO A 47 -11.15 0.58 -20.11
N ALA A 48 -11.93 -0.43 -20.50
CA ALA A 48 -11.58 -1.27 -21.63
C ALA A 48 -11.69 -0.44 -22.92
N LEU A 49 -10.56 -0.21 -23.59
CA LEU A 49 -10.51 0.43 -24.90
C LEU A 49 -10.64 -0.64 -25.97
N LEU A 50 -11.59 -0.47 -26.89
CA LEU A 50 -11.95 -1.50 -27.89
C LEU A 50 -11.54 -1.10 -29.30
N GLY A 51 -11.31 -2.08 -30.19
CA GLY A 51 -11.03 -1.83 -31.62
C GLY A 51 -9.55 -1.78 -31.99
N THR A 52 -9.26 -1.16 -33.14
CA THR A 52 -7.89 -1.03 -33.68
C THR A 52 -7.03 -0.11 -32.81
N GLU A 53 -5.71 -0.10 -33.04
CA GLU A 53 -4.80 0.78 -32.30
C GLU A 53 -5.17 2.26 -32.39
N GLU A 54 -5.51 2.74 -33.60
CA GLU A 54 -5.94 4.11 -33.84
C GLU A 54 -7.27 4.43 -33.12
N GLN A 55 -8.22 3.49 -33.13
CA GLN A 55 -9.49 3.62 -32.41
C GLN A 55 -9.29 3.64 -30.88
N ARG A 56 -8.40 2.81 -30.35
CA ARG A 56 -8.06 2.81 -28.91
C ARG A 56 -7.38 4.10 -28.51
N ARG A 57 -6.50 4.64 -29.35
CA ARG A 57 -5.85 5.93 -29.12
C ARG A 57 -6.86 7.07 -29.09
N ALA A 58 -7.77 7.13 -30.06
CA ALA A 58 -8.83 8.14 -30.09
C ALA A 58 -9.74 8.06 -28.84
N GLN A 59 -10.06 6.85 -28.37
CA GLN A 59 -10.80 6.65 -27.11
C GLN A 59 -10.01 7.13 -25.89
N ALA A 60 -8.70 6.83 -25.82
CA ALA A 60 -7.84 7.27 -24.73
C ALA A 60 -7.73 8.80 -24.67
N GLU A 61 -7.62 9.47 -25.83
CA GLU A 61 -7.54 10.93 -25.94
C GLU A 61 -8.84 11.63 -25.50
N GLN A 62 -9.98 10.92 -25.49
CA GLN A 62 -11.26 11.43 -25.01
C GLN A 62 -11.48 11.24 -23.50
N LEU A 63 -10.63 10.47 -22.82
CA LEU A 63 -10.76 10.26 -21.37
C LEU A 63 -10.35 11.53 -20.63
N GLN A 64 -11.30 12.12 -19.90
CA GLN A 64 -11.01 13.27 -19.01
C GLN A 64 -10.30 12.84 -17.72
N TYR A 65 -10.58 11.62 -17.25
CA TYR A 65 -9.97 11.02 -16.07
C TYR A 65 -10.10 9.50 -16.12
N VAL A 66 -9.30 8.80 -15.32
CA VAL A 66 -9.44 7.37 -15.07
C VAL A 66 -9.90 7.19 -13.62
N PRO A 67 -11.01 6.48 -13.36
CA PRO A 67 -11.53 6.34 -12.01
C PRO A 67 -10.59 5.49 -11.15
N VAL A 68 -10.39 5.95 -9.91
CA VAL A 68 -9.73 5.19 -8.86
C VAL A 68 -10.78 4.86 -7.81
N LYS A 69 -10.98 3.58 -7.52
CA LYS A 69 -11.84 3.10 -6.44
C LYS A 69 -11.02 3.07 -5.14
N PRO A 70 -11.32 3.91 -4.12
CA PRO A 70 -10.65 3.79 -2.84
C PRO A 70 -10.98 2.43 -2.21
N VAL A 71 -9.95 1.73 -1.71
CA VAL A 71 -10.09 0.43 -1.02
C VAL A 71 -9.72 0.54 0.46
N ALA A 72 -8.90 1.52 0.84
CA ALA A 72 -8.66 1.88 2.22
C ALA A 72 -8.34 3.38 2.35
N ARG A 73 -8.71 3.97 3.48
CA ARG A 73 -8.29 5.31 3.87
C ARG A 73 -7.96 5.29 5.35
N ILE A 74 -6.69 5.49 5.68
CA ILE A 74 -6.17 5.29 7.03
C ILE A 74 -5.56 6.62 7.50
N ALA A 75 -5.89 7.02 8.72
CA ALA A 75 -5.27 8.16 9.39
C ALA A 75 -4.34 7.66 10.49
N PHE A 76 -3.15 8.27 10.60
CA PHE A 76 -2.19 7.93 11.64
C PHE A 76 -1.21 9.07 11.90
N THR A 77 -0.59 9.03 13.07
CA THR A 77 0.39 10.05 13.47
C THR A 77 1.68 9.96 12.63
N PRO A 78 2.49 11.03 12.56
CA PRO A 78 3.76 11.01 11.85
C PRO A 78 4.73 9.94 12.36
N GLN A 79 4.69 9.62 13.66
CA GLN A 79 5.50 8.54 14.24
C GLN A 79 5.12 7.18 13.63
N ARG A 80 3.82 6.90 13.47
CA ARG A 80 3.35 5.67 12.82
C ARG A 80 3.66 5.62 11.33
N LEU A 81 3.77 6.77 10.65
CA LEU A 81 4.27 6.82 9.28
C LEU A 81 5.71 6.31 9.18
N THR A 82 6.59 6.72 10.11
CA THR A 82 7.98 6.24 10.13
C THR A 82 8.05 4.73 10.31
N GLU A 83 7.27 4.19 11.26
CA GLU A 83 7.16 2.74 11.48
C GLU A 83 6.64 2.01 10.24
N LEU A 84 5.60 2.54 9.59
CA LEU A 84 5.06 1.98 8.34
C LEU A 84 6.13 1.93 7.24
N ILE A 85 6.90 3.01 7.06
CA ILE A 85 7.99 3.05 6.07
C ILE A 85 9.02 1.95 6.37
N SER A 86 9.42 1.78 7.63
CA SER A 86 10.37 0.75 8.02
C SER A 86 9.86 -0.66 7.71
N VAL A 87 8.59 -0.96 8.00
CA VAL A 87 7.98 -2.26 7.67
C VAL A 87 8.00 -2.49 6.16
N LEU A 88 7.56 -1.51 5.37
CA LEU A 88 7.53 -1.62 3.91
C LEU A 88 8.93 -1.82 3.29
N GLN A 89 9.95 -1.13 3.81
CA GLN A 89 11.34 -1.27 3.36
C GLN A 89 11.89 -2.68 3.66
N ILE A 90 11.62 -3.22 4.86
CA ILE A 90 12.03 -4.58 5.22
C ILE A 90 11.34 -5.60 4.29
N THR A 91 10.04 -5.43 4.04
CA THR A 91 9.29 -6.30 3.13
C THR A 91 9.83 -6.24 1.70
N GLN A 92 10.15 -5.04 1.19
CA GLN A 92 10.73 -4.88 -0.14
C GLN A 92 12.07 -5.62 -0.26
N GLN A 93 12.98 -5.45 0.70
CA GLN A 93 14.28 -6.13 0.72
C GLN A 93 14.12 -7.65 0.75
N GLY A 94 13.16 -8.16 1.52
CA GLY A 94 12.84 -9.59 1.57
C GLY A 94 12.36 -10.13 0.22
N HIS A 95 11.51 -9.37 -0.48
CA HIS A 95 11.00 -9.75 -1.81
C HIS A 95 12.13 -9.84 -2.85
N GLU A 96 12.99 -8.83 -2.90
CA GLU A 96 14.12 -8.77 -3.84
C GLU A 96 15.08 -9.98 -3.66
N GLN A 97 15.29 -10.43 -2.41
CA GLN A 97 16.11 -11.61 -2.10
C GLN A 97 15.46 -12.92 -2.57
N GLN A 98 14.13 -13.04 -2.47
CA GLN A 98 13.40 -14.22 -2.96
C GLN A 98 13.45 -14.32 -4.49
N GLU A 99 13.30 -13.20 -5.19
CA GLU A 99 13.40 -13.17 -6.66
C GLU A 99 14.80 -13.57 -7.16
N GLN A 100 15.85 -13.12 -6.46
CA GLN A 100 17.24 -13.51 -6.77
C GLN A 100 17.51 -15.01 -6.52
N HIS A 101 16.86 -15.61 -5.52
CA HIS A 101 17.01 -17.04 -5.22
C HIS A 101 16.27 -17.95 -6.20
N TYR A 102 15.14 -17.48 -6.77
CA TYR A 102 14.36 -18.22 -7.76
C TYR A 102 14.86 -18.03 -9.20
N GLY A 103 15.63 -16.97 -9.46
CA GLY A 103 16.27 -16.71 -10.76
C GLY A 103 17.56 -17.49 -11.02
N ASP A 104 18.00 -18.36 -10.10
CA ASP A 104 19.18 -19.22 -10.30
C ASP A 104 18.77 -20.50 -11.06
N PRO A 105 19.21 -20.69 -12.33
CA PRO A 105 18.86 -21.87 -13.15
C PRO A 105 19.42 -23.19 -12.60
N ARG A 106 20.08 -23.19 -11.44
CA ARG A 106 20.61 -24.38 -10.77
C ARG A 106 19.62 -25.03 -9.78
N ASN A 107 18.39 -24.52 -9.66
CA ASN A 107 17.40 -25.03 -8.70
C ASN A 107 16.08 -25.55 -9.32
N THR A 108 16.10 -25.92 -10.61
CA THR A 108 15.06 -26.71 -11.29
C THR A 108 15.64 -27.96 -11.92
#